data_AF-A0A0K8T2D0-F1
#
_entry.id   AF-A0A0K8T2D0-F1
#
_cell.length_a   1.000
_cell.length_b   1.000
_cell.length_c   1.000
_cell.angle_alpha   90.00
_cell.angle_beta   90.00
_cell.angle_gamma   90.00
#
_symmetry.space_group_name_H-M   'P 1'
#
loop_
_entity.id
_entity.type
_entity.pdbx_description
1 polymer ?
#
loop_
_entity_poly.entity_id
_entity_poly.type
_entity_poly.pdbx_seq_one_letter_code
_entity_poly.pdbx_strand_id
1 'polypeptide(L)'
;MASRLRHFAEWSTNSGEYLILQQVQQGLIETFIYPLKQDVDFSEGNENEERTPKDLDRLFLSIDDWLNFWGKILDEKKNFFALPLWLQYFPKVVFTAINKSGSGWISKEELGAFYSSVMSYPPQKLNDLLNEAYSAMTASGDFKLSYDCYRLCFANFLFGRYPNGPGQFVFGAAQKSPPPLFPIDYTAMNTPPEDIEPFNGSLRSNRSSVIV
;
A
#
# COMPACT_ATOMS: atom_id res chain seq x y z
N MET A 1 10.49 -1.58 -7.29
CA MET A 1 10.10 -2.79 -6.52
C MET A 1 10.56 -4.08 -7.19
N ALA A 2 10.11 -4.40 -8.43
CA ALA A 2 10.40 -5.69 -9.08
C ALA A 2 11.90 -6.04 -9.19
N SER A 3 12.74 -5.09 -9.62
CA SER A 3 14.20 -5.30 -9.64
C SER A 3 14.76 -5.61 -8.25
N ARG A 4 14.38 -4.86 -7.21
CA ARG A 4 14.82 -5.12 -5.83
C ARG A 4 14.39 -6.51 -5.34
N LEU A 5 13.15 -6.90 -5.63
CA LEU A 5 12.62 -8.20 -5.23
C LEU A 5 13.37 -9.36 -5.93
N ARG A 6 13.66 -9.22 -7.22
CA ARG A 6 14.48 -10.18 -7.97
C ARG A 6 15.89 -10.32 -7.36
N HIS A 7 16.55 -9.20 -7.09
CA HIS A 7 17.90 -9.21 -6.52
C HIS A 7 17.87 -9.82 -5.11
N PHE A 8 16.88 -9.45 -4.30
CA PHE A 8 16.69 -10.02 -2.98
C PHE A 8 16.50 -11.54 -3.04
N ALA A 9 15.66 -12.04 -3.93
CA ALA A 9 15.40 -13.47 -4.09
C ALA A 9 16.46 -14.22 -4.91
N GLU A 10 17.50 -13.53 -5.40
CA GLU A 10 18.58 -14.09 -6.21
C GLU A 10 18.10 -14.81 -7.49
N TRP A 11 16.97 -14.36 -8.05
CA TRP A 11 16.37 -14.98 -9.21
C TRP A 11 17.13 -14.63 -10.51
N SER A 12 17.42 -15.67 -11.29
CA SER A 12 17.96 -15.52 -12.65
C SER A 12 16.89 -14.94 -13.60
N THR A 13 17.32 -14.34 -14.71
CA THR A 13 16.40 -13.79 -15.73
C THR A 13 15.49 -14.84 -16.35
N ASN A 14 15.87 -16.11 -16.28
CA ASN A 14 15.15 -17.23 -16.90
C ASN A 14 14.44 -18.11 -15.87
N SER A 15 14.47 -17.74 -14.59
CA SER A 15 13.75 -18.47 -13.54
C SER A 15 12.23 -18.31 -13.71
N GLY A 16 11.48 -19.36 -13.40
CA GLY A 16 10.02 -19.34 -13.52
C GLY A 16 9.40 -18.26 -12.62
N GLU A 17 9.96 -18.07 -11.42
CA GLU A 17 9.55 -17.07 -10.45
C GLU A 17 9.72 -15.65 -10.98
N TYR A 18 10.85 -15.36 -11.63
CA TYR A 18 11.09 -14.04 -12.23
C TYR A 18 10.18 -13.79 -13.43
N LEU A 19 9.94 -14.80 -14.28
CA LEU A 19 8.99 -14.67 -15.38
C LEU A 19 7.58 -14.36 -14.88
N ILE A 20 7.13 -15.01 -13.80
CA ILE A 20 5.84 -14.70 -13.17
C ILE A 20 5.85 -13.27 -12.62
N LEU A 21 6.94 -12.82 -11.97
CA LEU A 21 7.06 -11.43 -11.52
C LEU A 21 6.94 -10.43 -12.69
N GLN A 22 7.51 -10.74 -13.86
CA GLN A 22 7.36 -9.91 -15.05
C GLN A 22 5.92 -9.88 -15.56
N GLN A 23 5.20 -11.01 -15.55
CA GLN A 23 3.78 -11.04 -15.91
C GLN A 23 2.93 -10.23 -14.93
N VAL A 24 3.24 -10.30 -13.62
CA VAL A 24 2.59 -9.48 -12.60
C VAL A 24 2.84 -7.99 -12.85
N GLN A 25 4.09 -7.61 -13.16
CA GLN A 25 4.44 -6.23 -13.51
C GLN A 25 3.71 -5.75 -14.78
N GLN A 26 3.62 -6.61 -15.79
CA GLN A 26 2.92 -6.29 -17.03
C GLN A 26 1.42 -6.04 -16.78
N GLY A 27 0.77 -6.87 -15.97
CA GLY A 27 -0.63 -6.66 -15.57
C GLY A 27 -0.86 -5.34 -14.84
N LEU A 28 0.09 -4.90 -14.01
CA LEU A 28 0.04 -3.58 -13.38
C LEU A 28 0.13 -2.46 -14.43
N ILE A 29 1.08 -2.55 -15.38
CA ILE A 29 1.24 -1.57 -16.45
C ILE A 29 -0.05 -1.46 -17.29
N GLU A 30 -0.63 -2.60 -17.66
CA GLU A 30 -1.89 -2.65 -18.42
C GLU A 30 -3.06 -2.05 -17.66
N THR A 31 -3.09 -2.22 -16.34
CA THR A 31 -4.20 -1.75 -15.51
C THR A 31 -4.12 -0.25 -15.22
N PHE A 32 -2.92 0.27 -14.92
CA PHE A 32 -2.75 1.64 -14.41
C PHE A 32 -2.11 2.61 -15.41
N ILE A 33 -1.31 2.13 -16.37
CA ILE A 33 -0.50 2.99 -17.24
C ILE A 33 -1.07 3.07 -18.66
N TYR A 34 -1.53 1.95 -19.23
CA TYR A 34 -2.07 1.95 -20.59
C TYR A 34 -3.33 2.78 -20.77
N PRO A 35 -4.31 2.80 -19.85
CA PRO A 35 -5.49 3.65 -19.99
C PRO A 35 -5.13 5.13 -20.10
N LEU A 36 -4.12 5.59 -19.35
CA LEU A 36 -3.65 6.98 -19.41
C LEU A 36 -3.09 7.36 -20.78
N LYS A 37 -2.48 6.41 -21.50
CA LYS A 37 -1.88 6.65 -22.82
C LYS A 37 -2.89 6.71 -23.95
N GLN A 38 -4.07 6.11 -23.78
CA GLN A 38 -5.13 6.12 -24.80
C GLN A 38 -5.83 7.48 -24.88
N ASP A 39 -5.86 8.21 -23.76
CA ASP A 39 -6.50 9.53 -23.64
C ASP A 39 -5.52 10.70 -23.92
N VAL A 40 -4.34 10.42 -24.50
CA VAL A 40 -3.36 11.45 -24.88
C VAL A 40 -3.63 11.89 -26.32
N ASP A 41 -4.18 13.09 -26.47
CA ASP A 41 -4.20 13.77 -27.76
C ASP A 41 -2.77 14.12 -28.17
N PHE A 42 -2.32 13.59 -29.29
CA PHE A 42 -1.06 14.01 -29.90
C PHE A 42 -1.30 15.28 -30.73
N SER A 43 -0.30 16.15 -30.81
CA SER A 43 -0.32 17.26 -31.77
C SER A 43 -0.39 16.71 -33.20
N GLU A 44 -1.21 17.34 -34.06
CA GLU A 44 -1.17 17.10 -35.50
C GLU A 44 0.14 17.72 -36.03
N GLY A 45 1.23 16.95 -35.95
CA GLY A 45 2.50 17.32 -36.56
C GLY A 45 2.54 16.92 -38.03
N ASN A 46 3.07 17.81 -38.88
CA ASN A 46 3.43 17.47 -40.27
C ASN A 46 4.42 16.28 -40.27
N GLU A 47 4.43 15.54 -41.37
CA GLU A 47 5.02 14.20 -41.58
C GLU A 47 6.50 14.02 -41.16
N ASN A 48 7.19 15.10 -40.76
CA ASN A 48 8.61 15.14 -40.40
C ASN A 48 8.92 15.63 -38.97
N GLU A 49 7.93 15.91 -38.12
CA GLU A 49 8.14 16.29 -36.71
C GLU A 49 7.78 15.16 -35.74
N GLU A 50 8.63 14.90 -34.75
CA GLU A 50 8.35 13.94 -33.66
C GLU A 50 7.08 14.38 -32.92
N ARG A 51 6.04 13.54 -32.97
CA ARG A 51 4.75 13.81 -32.32
C ARG A 51 4.95 13.98 -30.82
N THR A 52 4.66 15.17 -30.31
CA THR A 52 4.74 15.49 -28.89
C THR A 52 3.34 15.36 -28.25
N PRO A 53 3.21 14.66 -27.11
CA PRO A 53 2.00 14.64 -26.30
C PRO A 53 1.55 16.07 -25.96
N LYS A 54 0.28 16.44 -26.20
CA LYS A 54 -0.23 17.78 -25.86
C LYS A 54 -0.26 18.04 -24.35
N ASP A 55 -0.39 16.98 -23.57
CA ASP A 55 -0.43 17.02 -22.11
C ASP A 55 0.55 15.99 -21.55
N LEU A 56 1.73 16.47 -21.13
CA LEU A 56 2.79 15.64 -20.56
C LEU A 56 2.40 15.11 -19.18
N ASP A 57 1.51 15.78 -18.45
CA ASP A 57 1.10 15.37 -17.10
C ASP A 57 0.25 14.09 -17.14
N ARG A 58 -0.49 13.85 -18.23
CA ARG A 58 -1.22 12.59 -18.47
C ARG A 58 -0.33 11.37 -18.69
N LEU A 59 0.98 11.55 -18.89
CA LEU A 59 1.93 10.43 -18.96
C LEU A 59 2.32 9.91 -17.57
N PHE A 60 2.01 10.68 -16.52
CA PHE A 60 2.31 10.34 -15.14
C PHE A 60 1.04 9.96 -14.40
N LEU A 61 1.13 8.88 -13.64
CA LEU A 61 0.04 8.41 -12.80
C LEU A 61 0.00 9.24 -11.52
N SER A 62 -1.03 10.08 -11.36
CA SER A 62 -1.25 10.83 -10.12
C SER A 62 -1.73 9.91 -8.99
N ILE A 63 -1.65 10.38 -7.74
CA ILE A 63 -2.18 9.65 -6.58
C ILE A 63 -3.71 9.48 -6.67
N ASP A 64 -4.41 10.49 -7.19
CA ASP A 64 -5.87 10.46 -7.34
C ASP A 64 -6.28 9.44 -8.41
N ASP A 65 -5.57 9.39 -9.54
CA ASP A 65 -5.78 8.39 -10.59
C ASP A 65 -5.52 6.97 -10.05
N TRP A 66 -4.41 6.80 -9.32
CA TRP A 66 -4.08 5.53 -8.68
C TRP A 66 -5.20 5.07 -7.75
N LEU A 67 -5.70 5.95 -6.88
CA LEU A 67 -6.82 5.65 -5.97
C LEU A 67 -8.11 5.36 -6.73
N ASN A 68 -8.40 6.09 -7.82
CA ASN A 68 -9.57 5.84 -8.66
C ASN A 68 -9.51 4.46 -9.34
N PHE A 69 -8.35 4.06 -9.89
CA PHE A 69 -8.17 2.72 -10.45
C PHE A 69 -8.32 1.64 -9.38
N TRP A 70 -7.71 1.81 -8.21
CA TRP A 70 -7.90 0.87 -7.10
C TRP A 70 -9.35 0.79 -6.64
N GLY A 71 -10.07 1.92 -6.60
CA GLY A 71 -11.50 1.97 -6.36
C GLY A 71 -12.24 1.06 -7.33
N LYS A 72 -12.02 1.20 -8.63
CA LYS A 72 -12.65 0.36 -9.68
C LYS A 72 -12.26 -1.12 -9.58
N ILE A 73 -11.02 -1.45 -9.26
CA ILE A 73 -10.54 -2.84 -9.14
C ILE A 73 -11.18 -3.55 -7.95
N LEU A 74 -11.31 -2.84 -6.84
CA LEU A 74 -11.82 -3.37 -5.59
C LEU A 74 -13.34 -3.25 -5.47
N ASP A 75 -13.97 -2.45 -6.33
CA ASP A 75 -15.42 -2.24 -6.33
C ASP A 75 -16.16 -3.57 -6.51
N GLU A 76 -17.17 -3.78 -5.66
CA GLU A 76 -17.98 -5.00 -5.57
C GLU A 76 -17.22 -6.34 -5.32
N LYS A 77 -15.89 -6.34 -5.27
CA LYS A 77 -15.08 -7.54 -5.04
C LYS A 77 -15.05 -7.89 -3.56
N LYS A 78 -15.81 -8.92 -3.17
CA LYS A 78 -15.83 -9.41 -1.78
C LYS A 78 -14.79 -10.49 -1.47
N ASN A 79 -14.23 -11.13 -2.50
CA ASN A 79 -13.30 -12.25 -2.37
C ASN A 79 -12.00 -11.98 -3.14
N PHE A 80 -10.92 -12.63 -2.71
CA PHE A 80 -9.59 -12.49 -3.32
C PHE A 80 -9.54 -13.08 -4.75
N PHE A 81 -10.31 -14.13 -5.01
CA PHE A 81 -10.32 -14.84 -6.30
C PHE A 81 -11.03 -14.09 -7.43
N ALA A 82 -11.80 -13.06 -7.12
CA ALA A 82 -12.43 -12.20 -8.13
C ALA A 82 -11.53 -11.03 -8.56
N LEU A 83 -10.35 -10.86 -7.94
CA LEU A 83 -9.37 -9.86 -8.33
C LEU A 83 -8.71 -10.23 -9.66
N PRO A 84 -8.12 -9.26 -10.39
CA PRO A 84 -7.34 -9.55 -11.59
C PRO A 84 -6.26 -10.60 -11.34
N LEU A 85 -5.97 -11.43 -12.34
CA LEU A 85 -5.05 -12.57 -12.19
C LEU A 85 -3.66 -12.13 -11.68
N TRP A 86 -3.12 -11.05 -12.23
CA TRP A 86 -1.83 -10.50 -11.80
C TRP A 86 -1.80 -10.19 -10.29
N LEU A 87 -2.91 -9.69 -9.75
CA LEU A 87 -3.04 -9.33 -8.34
C LEU A 87 -3.21 -10.56 -7.45
N GLN A 88 -3.80 -11.64 -7.98
CA GLN A 88 -3.85 -12.93 -7.29
C GLN A 88 -2.47 -13.58 -7.16
N TYR A 89 -1.63 -13.47 -8.20
CA TYR A 89 -0.28 -14.02 -8.21
C TYR A 89 0.73 -13.17 -7.45
N PHE A 90 0.50 -11.86 -7.33
CA PHE A 90 1.44 -10.97 -6.66
C PHE A 90 1.83 -11.41 -5.23
N PRO A 91 0.91 -11.71 -4.29
CA PRO A 91 1.30 -12.19 -2.96
C PRO A 91 2.03 -13.52 -3.00
N LYS A 92 1.76 -14.39 -4.00
CA LYS A 92 2.48 -15.65 -4.16
C LYS A 92 3.94 -15.41 -4.54
N VAL A 93 4.19 -14.51 -5.48
CA VAL A 93 5.54 -14.13 -5.89
C VAL A 93 6.31 -13.52 -4.73
N VAL A 94 5.68 -12.60 -3.99
CA VAL A 94 6.33 -11.98 -2.81
C VAL A 94 6.60 -13.02 -1.73
N PHE A 95 5.66 -13.91 -1.44
CA PHE A 95 5.85 -15.00 -0.48
C PHE A 95 7.04 -15.89 -0.86
N THR A 96 7.11 -16.33 -2.12
CA THR A 96 8.22 -17.15 -2.62
C THR A 96 9.55 -16.41 -2.55
N ALA A 97 9.56 -15.10 -2.81
CA ALA A 97 10.77 -14.30 -2.67
C ALA A 97 11.27 -14.22 -1.22
N ILE A 98 10.36 -14.16 -0.24
CA ILE A 98 10.69 -14.08 1.20
C ILE A 98 11.12 -15.44 1.75
N ASN A 99 10.37 -16.50 1.46
CA ASN A 99 10.64 -17.88 1.89
C ASN A 99 11.81 -18.49 1.09
N LYS A 100 13.00 -17.92 1.26
CA LYS A 100 14.24 -18.37 0.62
C LYS A 100 14.62 -19.80 1.00
N SER A 101 14.29 -20.21 2.21
CA SER A 101 14.53 -21.57 2.70
C SER A 101 13.72 -22.63 1.96
N GLY A 102 12.64 -22.24 1.27
CA GLY A 102 11.71 -23.18 0.64
C GLY A 102 10.93 -24.03 1.64
N SER A 103 10.92 -23.65 2.93
CA SER A 103 10.31 -24.44 4.01
C SER A 103 8.78 -24.51 3.93
N GLY A 104 8.17 -23.55 3.22
CA GLY A 104 6.72 -23.43 3.05
C GLY A 104 6.07 -22.46 4.05
N TRP A 105 6.87 -21.84 4.92
CA TRP A 105 6.47 -20.74 5.79
C TRP A 105 7.57 -19.69 5.85
N ILE A 106 7.22 -18.45 6.12
CA ILE A 106 8.19 -17.37 6.31
C ILE A 106 8.66 -17.37 7.76
N SER A 107 9.97 -17.47 7.98
CA SER A 107 10.57 -17.29 9.31
C SER A 107 10.66 -15.82 9.69
N LYS A 108 10.89 -15.52 10.97
CA LYS A 108 11.07 -14.16 11.46
C LYS A 108 12.33 -13.53 10.87
N GLU A 109 13.38 -14.31 10.69
CA GLU A 109 14.65 -13.92 10.09
C GLU A 109 14.48 -13.59 8.60
N GLU A 110 13.74 -14.43 7.86
CA GLU A 110 13.41 -14.20 6.44
C GLU A 110 12.57 -12.92 6.28
N LEU A 111 11.58 -12.71 7.14
CA LEU A 111 10.76 -11.50 7.15
C LEU A 111 11.59 -10.25 7.47
N GLY A 112 12.50 -10.35 8.46
CA GLY A 112 13.41 -9.27 8.82
C GLY A 112 14.37 -8.90 7.68
N ALA A 113 14.90 -9.90 6.97
CA ALA A 113 15.73 -9.70 5.80
C ALA A 113 14.96 -9.00 4.66
N PHE A 114 13.69 -9.35 4.48
CA PHE A 114 12.83 -8.69 3.50
C PHE A 114 12.58 -7.22 3.85
N TYR A 115 12.23 -6.92 5.10
CA TYR A 115 12.01 -5.53 5.54
C TYR A 115 13.27 -4.67 5.45
N SER A 116 14.45 -5.22 5.77
CA SER A 116 15.70 -4.47 5.66
C SER A 116 16.13 -4.25 4.20
N SER A 117 16.06 -5.29 3.37
CA SER A 117 16.60 -5.25 2.01
C SER A 117 15.65 -4.63 0.99
N VAL A 118 14.38 -5.03 0.99
CA VAL A 118 13.41 -4.60 -0.03
C VAL A 118 12.70 -3.32 0.38
N MET A 119 12.26 -3.24 1.63
CA MET A 119 11.54 -2.08 2.18
C MET A 119 12.46 -1.00 2.74
N SER A 120 13.75 -1.29 2.89
CA SER A 120 14.77 -0.33 3.33
C SER A 120 14.50 0.28 4.72
N TYR A 121 13.94 -0.49 5.65
CA TYR A 121 13.74 -0.04 7.03
C TYR A 121 15.09 0.13 7.77
N PRO A 122 15.27 1.21 8.55
CA PRO A 122 16.49 1.43 9.33
C PRO A 122 16.60 0.41 10.48
N PRO A 123 17.81 -0.07 10.81
CA PRO A 123 18.01 -1.12 11.82
C PRO A 123 17.43 -0.77 13.20
N GLN A 124 17.46 0.51 13.59
CA GLN A 124 16.99 0.92 14.93
C GLN A 124 15.49 0.69 15.13
N LYS A 125 14.67 0.77 14.08
CA LYS A 125 13.21 0.57 14.15
C LYS A 125 12.77 -0.82 13.73
N LEU A 126 13.69 -1.60 13.16
CA LEU A 126 13.36 -2.88 12.54
C LEU A 126 13.00 -3.94 13.57
N ASN A 127 13.71 -4.05 14.69
CA ASN A 127 13.49 -5.12 15.66
C ASN A 127 12.10 -5.04 16.32
N ASP A 128 11.70 -3.86 16.78
CA ASP A 128 10.39 -3.67 17.42
C ASP A 128 9.26 -3.92 16.42
N LEU A 129 9.39 -3.34 15.21
CA LEU A 129 8.46 -3.58 14.11
C LEU A 129 8.38 -5.07 13.75
N LEU A 130 9.51 -5.76 13.68
CA LEU A 130 9.57 -7.17 13.29
C LEU A 130 8.92 -8.07 14.36
N ASN A 131 9.12 -7.76 15.65
CA ASN A 131 8.46 -8.45 16.75
C ASN A 131 6.95 -8.30 16.67
N GLU A 132 6.47 -7.07 16.51
CA GLU A 132 5.05 -6.75 16.40
C GLU A 132 4.43 -7.40 15.15
N ALA A 133 5.06 -7.21 13.99
CA ALA A 133 4.62 -7.74 12.71
C ALA A 133 4.54 -9.27 12.73
N TYR A 134 5.60 -9.94 13.18
CA TYR A 134 5.64 -11.40 13.20
C TYR A 134 4.60 -11.95 14.18
N SER A 135 4.48 -11.36 15.37
CA SER A 135 3.45 -11.73 16.34
C SER A 135 2.03 -11.55 15.78
N ALA A 136 1.74 -10.41 15.15
CA ALA A 136 0.42 -10.13 14.57
C ALA A 136 0.07 -11.10 13.43
N MET A 137 1.02 -11.42 12.55
CA MET A 137 0.79 -12.32 11.41
C MET A 137 0.73 -13.81 11.79
N THR A 138 1.28 -14.19 12.95
CA THR A 138 1.32 -15.59 13.43
C THR A 138 0.40 -15.86 14.62
N ALA A 139 -0.39 -14.86 15.04
CA ALA A 139 -1.14 -14.88 16.29
C ALA A 139 -0.24 -15.28 17.49
N SER A 140 0.83 -14.52 17.69
CA SER A 140 1.84 -14.77 18.75
C SER A 140 2.55 -16.12 18.68
N GLY A 141 2.59 -16.75 17.49
CA GLY A 141 3.25 -18.03 17.26
C GLY A 141 2.31 -19.25 17.24
N ASP A 142 1.00 -19.06 17.43
CA ASP A 142 0.00 -20.12 17.32
C ASP A 142 -0.05 -20.74 15.92
N PHE A 143 0.26 -19.94 14.89
CA PHE A 143 0.31 -20.38 13.50
C PHE A 143 1.63 -20.05 12.83
N LYS A 144 2.08 -20.92 11.93
CA LYS A 144 3.20 -20.60 11.02
C LYS A 144 2.73 -19.61 9.97
N LEU A 145 3.61 -18.69 9.55
CA LEU A 145 3.33 -17.77 8.45
C LEU A 145 3.43 -18.49 7.09
N SER A 146 2.49 -19.40 6.84
CA SER A 146 2.33 -20.12 5.57
C SER A 146 1.79 -19.20 4.48
N TYR A 147 1.79 -19.66 3.23
CA TYR A 147 1.23 -18.91 2.11
C TYR A 147 -0.24 -18.53 2.33
N ASP A 148 -1.05 -19.40 2.92
CA ASP A 148 -2.45 -19.09 3.20
C ASP A 148 -2.60 -17.98 4.23
N CYS A 149 -1.81 -18.01 5.31
CA CYS A 149 -1.79 -16.92 6.31
C CYS A 149 -1.30 -15.61 5.68
N TYR A 150 -0.25 -15.67 4.87
CA TYR A 150 0.30 -14.50 4.17
C TYR A 150 -0.71 -13.91 3.19
N ARG A 151 -1.42 -14.75 2.43
CA ARG A 151 -2.49 -14.34 1.51
C ARG A 151 -3.66 -13.67 2.23
N LEU A 152 -4.04 -14.16 3.42
CA LEU A 152 -5.05 -13.51 4.26
C LEU A 152 -4.58 -12.14 4.76
N CYS A 153 -3.32 -12.02 5.18
CA CYS A 153 -2.72 -10.74 5.54
C CYS A 153 -2.73 -9.78 4.34
N PHE A 154 -2.36 -10.25 3.16
CA PHE A 154 -2.38 -9.48 1.92
C PHE A 154 -3.80 -9.04 1.51
N ALA A 155 -4.79 -9.92 1.66
CA ALA A 155 -6.19 -9.57 1.42
C ALA A 155 -6.67 -8.49 2.42
N ASN A 156 -6.31 -8.61 3.70
CA ASN A 156 -6.60 -7.58 4.70
C ASN A 156 -5.93 -6.24 4.37
N PHE A 157 -4.70 -6.27 3.84
CA PHE A 157 -3.99 -5.09 3.36
C PHE A 157 -4.75 -4.39 2.23
N LEU A 158 -5.20 -5.14 1.21
CA LEU A 158 -5.91 -4.58 0.05
C LEU A 158 -7.30 -4.06 0.39
N PHE A 159 -8.10 -4.86 1.10
CA PHE A 159 -9.50 -4.50 1.36
C PHE A 159 -9.66 -3.54 2.53
N GLY A 160 -8.62 -3.35 3.36
CA GLY A 160 -8.64 -2.39 4.47
C GLY A 160 -9.75 -2.61 5.50
N ARG A 161 -10.38 -3.81 5.55
CA ARG A 161 -11.55 -4.08 6.40
C ARG A 161 -11.27 -3.89 7.89
N TYR A 162 -10.00 -3.99 8.28
CA TYR A 162 -9.56 -3.82 9.66
C TYR A 162 -8.35 -2.88 9.70
N PRO A 163 -8.49 -1.63 10.20
CA PRO A 163 -7.42 -0.63 10.14
C PRO A 163 -6.18 -0.99 10.96
N ASN A 164 -6.31 -1.89 11.94
CA ASN A 164 -5.19 -2.40 12.75
C ASN A 164 -4.99 -3.91 12.58
N GLY A 165 -5.48 -4.49 11.48
CA GLY A 165 -5.31 -5.92 11.21
C GLY A 165 -3.86 -6.29 10.87
N PRO A 166 -3.56 -7.61 10.79
CA PRO A 166 -2.21 -8.09 10.46
C PRO A 166 -1.76 -7.70 9.05
N GLY A 167 -2.69 -7.32 8.17
CA GLY A 167 -2.38 -6.84 6.82
C GLY A 167 -1.53 -5.57 6.79
N GLN A 168 -1.56 -4.75 7.85
CA GLN A 168 -0.75 -3.54 7.93
C GLN A 168 0.77 -3.84 7.93
N PHE A 169 1.17 -5.09 8.19
CA PHE A 169 2.56 -5.50 8.26
C PHE A 169 3.07 -6.18 6.99
N VAL A 170 2.25 -6.43 5.97
CA VAL A 170 2.66 -7.15 4.75
C VAL A 170 3.91 -6.54 4.09
N PHE A 171 4.01 -5.22 4.08
CA PHE A 171 5.15 -4.46 3.57
C PHE A 171 5.86 -3.67 4.68
N GLY A 172 5.66 -4.04 5.95
CA GLY A 172 6.04 -3.25 7.11
C GLY A 172 4.96 -2.22 7.50
N ALA A 173 5.07 -1.67 8.71
CA ALA A 173 4.05 -0.78 9.24
C ALA A 173 4.04 0.57 8.51
N ALA A 174 2.84 1.00 8.10
CA ALA A 174 2.61 2.37 7.66
C ALA A 174 2.95 3.33 8.81
N GLN A 175 3.59 4.46 8.49
CA GLN A 175 3.80 5.51 9.47
C GLN A 175 2.43 6.03 9.91
N LYS A 176 2.04 5.73 11.15
CA LYS A 176 0.87 6.37 11.77
C LYS A 176 1.26 7.82 11.98
N SER A 177 0.61 8.74 11.27
CA SER A 177 0.62 10.12 11.74
C SER A 177 0.07 10.11 13.16
N PRO A 178 0.71 10.81 14.12
CA PRO A 178 0.10 10.96 15.43
C PRO A 178 -1.33 11.49 15.20
N PRO A 179 -2.34 10.96 15.92
CA PRO A 179 -3.68 11.49 15.81
C PRO A 179 -3.59 13.00 15.99
N PRO A 180 -4.34 13.80 15.19
CA PRO A 180 -4.32 15.24 15.35
C PRO A 180 -4.59 15.54 16.82
N LEU A 181 -3.60 16.16 17.48
CA LEU A 181 -3.76 16.65 18.83
C LEU A 181 -4.87 17.69 18.73
N PHE A 182 -6.06 17.39 19.23
CA PHE A 182 -7.10 18.39 19.43
C PHE A 182 -6.56 19.33 20.50
N PRO A 183 -6.10 20.54 20.15
CA PRO A 183 -5.58 21.43 21.16
C PRO A 183 -6.75 21.82 22.07
N ILE A 184 -6.60 21.58 23.38
CA ILE A 184 -7.56 22.07 24.36
C ILE A 184 -7.42 23.59 24.37
N ASP A 185 -8.47 24.27 23.91
CA ASP A 185 -8.50 25.72 23.86
C ASP A 185 -8.96 26.28 25.21
N TYR A 186 -7.98 26.60 26.06
CA TYR A 186 -8.24 27.22 27.36
C TYR A 186 -8.68 28.69 27.26
N THR A 187 -8.65 29.32 26.08
CA THR A 187 -9.14 30.70 25.91
C THR A 187 -10.66 30.78 26.09
N ALA A 188 -11.38 29.71 25.75
CA ALA A 188 -12.81 29.56 26.02
C ALA A 188 -13.14 29.65 27.52
N MET A 189 -12.24 29.23 28.42
CA MET A 189 -12.47 29.32 29.87
C MET A 189 -12.31 30.74 30.43
N ASN A 190 -11.64 31.63 29.70
CA ASN A 190 -11.44 33.03 30.06
C ASN A 190 -12.27 33.99 29.18
N THR A 191 -13.13 33.45 28.31
CA THR A 191 -13.96 34.25 27.42
C THR A 191 -15.10 34.86 28.23
N PRO A 192 -15.30 36.19 28.21
CA PRO A 192 -16.40 36.82 28.94
C PRO A 192 -17.76 36.33 28.39
N PRO A 193 -18.82 36.31 29.22
CA PRO A 193 -20.10 35.68 28.87
C PRO A 193 -20.72 36.20 27.56
N GLU A 194 -20.49 37.47 27.23
CA GLU A 194 -20.94 38.12 26.00
C GLU A 194 -20.30 37.57 24.71
N ASP A 195 -19.10 36.99 24.80
CA ASP A 195 -18.32 36.50 23.64
C ASP A 195 -18.38 34.97 23.49
N ILE A 196 -19.18 34.29 24.32
CA ILE A 196 -19.39 32.83 24.24
C ILE A 196 -20.33 32.52 23.08
N GLU A 197 -19.77 32.15 21.93
CA GLU A 197 -20.58 31.63 20.82
C GLU A 197 -21.23 30.28 21.17
N PRO A 198 -22.58 30.15 21.07
CA PRO A 198 -23.25 28.87 21.25
C PRO A 198 -22.93 27.93 20.09
N PHE A 199 -22.64 26.65 20.42
CA PHE A 199 -22.39 25.63 19.41
C PHE A 199 -23.61 25.47 18.47
N ASN A 200 -23.41 25.67 17.17
CA ASN A 200 -24.44 25.50 16.14
C ASN A 200 -23.98 24.47 15.11
N GLY A 201 -24.57 23.27 15.14
CA GLY A 201 -24.20 22.14 14.28
C GLY A 201 -24.49 22.31 12.78
N SER A 202 -25.09 23.43 12.38
CA SER A 202 -25.37 23.75 10.96
C SER A 202 -24.32 24.65 10.30
N LEU A 203 -23.39 25.22 11.07
CA LEU A 203 -22.32 26.07 10.56
C LEU A 203 -20.98 25.32 10.62
N ARG A 204 -20.22 25.33 9.51
CA ARG A 204 -18.80 24.95 9.54
C ARG A 204 -18.04 26.02 10.34
N SER A 205 -17.95 25.82 11.65
CA SER A 205 -17.09 26.61 12.52
C SER A 205 -15.64 26.25 12.26
N ASN A 206 -14.73 27.23 12.31
CA ASN A 206 -13.29 26.99 12.35
C ASN A 206 -12.81 26.40 13.69
N ARG A 207 -13.72 26.19 14.66
CA ARG A 207 -13.39 25.56 15.93
C ARG A 207 -13.25 24.05 15.77
N SER A 208 -12.02 23.58 15.96
CA SER A 208 -11.64 22.18 16.09
C SER A 208 -11.45 21.75 17.56
N SER A 209 -11.87 22.55 18.53
CA SER A 209 -11.70 22.30 19.97
C SER A 209 -13.01 21.95 20.68
N VAL A 210 -12.92 21.07 21.69
CA VAL A 210 -14.01 20.69 22.59
C VAL A 210 -13.90 21.54 23.86
N ILE A 211 -14.98 22.21 24.24
CA ILE A 211 -15.12 22.86 25.56
C ILE A 211 -15.49 21.75 26.55
N VAL A 212 -14.69 21.54 27.60
CA VAL A 212 -14.98 20.62 28.71
C VAL A 212 -15.40 21.41 29.93
#